data_AF-A0A952EPJ4-F1
#
_entry.id   AF-A0A952EPJ4-F1
#
_cell.length_a   1.000
_cell.length_b   1.000
_cell.length_c   1.000
_cell.angle_alpha   90.00
_cell.angle_beta   90.00
_cell.angle_gamma   90.00
#
_symmetry.space_group_name_H-M   'P 1'
#
loop_
_entity.id
_entity.type
_entity.pdbx_description
1 polymer ?
#
loop_
_entity_poly.entity_id
_entity_poly.type
_entity_poly.pdbx_seq_one_letter_code
_entity_poly.pdbx_strand_id
1 'polypeptide(L)'
;IQGLGGGGLISLSQTIIADIIAPKERGKYQIFFASVYLLASLMGPMLGGFLTEHLHWSFIFWINLPIGLIAWVMTTNTLKLLPLHHRPHRLDIPGSILIVLATITLMLALDEGGVRIPWSSPIIIGTLIASFVLWILFIMRIRAAEEPLIPIEILANPVVSTATIAALFSMGTYVATTIFMPVYFESARGMSASDSGLALMPFMVGTVVGATLAGQTMGRLAHYKRLPLGGTLIAAIAALIIAFYQNHISIVALEALFTVIAIGLGTVLPTTTVAIQNAVKPHQLGTATGAMNFFRQLGSALLVAVFGAILLNAGQGAPETASEAGDRFFVMFLATAIGFAISFVALLFMEEKPLRSSAKEAADAVIVD
;
A
#
# COMPACT_ATOMS: atom_id res chain seq x y z
N ILE A 1 -9.39 15.67 -8.23
CA ILE A 1 -10.17 14.93 -9.25
C ILE A 1 -9.58 13.54 -9.51
N GLN A 2 -8.31 13.43 -9.98
CA GLN A 2 -7.67 12.13 -10.24
C GLN A 2 -7.66 11.20 -9.02
N GLY A 3 -7.40 11.72 -7.81
CA GLY A 3 -7.47 10.91 -6.58
C GLY A 3 -8.86 10.31 -6.30
N LEU A 4 -9.93 11.08 -6.53
CA LEU A 4 -11.32 10.60 -6.36
C LEU A 4 -11.65 9.49 -7.36
N GLY A 5 -11.30 9.68 -8.63
CA GLY A 5 -11.52 8.66 -9.67
C GLY A 5 -10.63 7.42 -9.48
N GLY A 6 -9.34 7.61 -9.21
CA GLY A 6 -8.36 6.55 -9.04
C GLY A 6 -8.65 5.65 -7.84
N GLY A 7 -9.05 6.22 -6.70
CA GLY A 7 -9.44 5.44 -5.52
C GLY A 7 -10.62 4.52 -5.80
N GLY A 8 -11.66 5.05 -6.46
CA GLY A 8 -12.82 4.27 -6.88
C GLY A 8 -12.45 3.17 -7.88
N LEU A 9 -11.66 3.49 -8.91
CA LEU A 9 -11.24 2.54 -9.94
C LEU A 9 -10.41 1.38 -9.39
N ILE A 10 -9.43 1.67 -8.51
CA ILE A 10 -8.58 0.63 -7.92
C ILE A 10 -9.42 -0.30 -7.05
N SER A 11 -10.28 0.24 -6.19
CA SER A 11 -11.11 -0.59 -5.31
C SER A 11 -12.13 -1.41 -6.11
N LEU A 12 -12.88 -0.77 -7.02
CA LEU A 12 -13.91 -1.45 -7.80
C LEU A 12 -13.33 -2.51 -8.74
N SER A 13 -12.19 -2.25 -9.38
CA SER A 13 -11.55 -3.26 -10.23
C SER A 13 -11.16 -4.52 -9.45
N GLN A 14 -10.64 -4.37 -8.22
CA GLN A 14 -10.33 -5.50 -7.35
C GLN A 14 -11.59 -6.23 -6.86
N THR A 15 -12.68 -5.51 -6.61
CA THR A 15 -13.98 -6.09 -6.23
C THR A 15 -14.61 -6.87 -7.38
N ILE A 16 -14.61 -6.32 -8.60
CA ILE A 16 -15.17 -6.98 -9.79
C ILE A 16 -14.46 -8.32 -10.04
N ILE A 17 -13.13 -8.37 -9.91
CA ILE A 17 -12.40 -9.65 -10.03
C ILE A 17 -12.83 -10.61 -8.92
N ALA A 18 -13.05 -10.13 -7.71
CA ALA A 18 -13.53 -10.97 -6.62
C ALA A 18 -14.94 -11.53 -6.87
N ASP A 19 -15.81 -10.76 -7.51
CA ASP A 19 -17.19 -11.17 -7.82
C ASP A 19 -17.25 -12.24 -8.92
N ILE A 20 -16.36 -12.17 -9.92
CA ILE A 20 -16.39 -13.05 -11.09
C ILE A 20 -15.51 -14.29 -10.91
N ILE A 21 -14.40 -14.16 -10.18
CA ILE A 21 -13.34 -15.16 -10.14
C ILE A 21 -13.26 -15.84 -8.77
N ALA A 22 -13.19 -17.16 -8.77
CA ALA A 22 -13.02 -17.96 -7.57
C ALA A 22 -11.70 -17.63 -6.84
N PRO A 23 -11.65 -17.63 -5.49
CA PRO A 23 -10.47 -17.21 -4.71
C PRO A 23 -9.14 -17.83 -5.17
N LYS A 24 -9.14 -19.13 -5.51
CA LYS A 24 -7.93 -19.84 -5.99
C LYS A 24 -7.41 -19.32 -7.33
N GLU A 25 -8.27 -18.79 -8.18
CA GLU A 25 -7.89 -18.24 -9.49
C GLU A 25 -7.54 -16.75 -9.43
N ARG A 26 -8.01 -16.02 -8.41
CA ARG A 26 -7.71 -14.58 -8.22
C ARG A 26 -6.21 -14.30 -8.22
N GLY A 27 -5.40 -15.22 -7.70
CA GLY A 27 -3.94 -15.12 -7.72
C GLY A 27 -3.36 -14.95 -9.13
N LYS A 28 -3.92 -15.63 -10.14
CA LYS A 28 -3.49 -15.47 -11.55
C LYS A 28 -3.80 -14.06 -12.07
N TYR A 29 -4.93 -13.48 -11.65
CA TYR A 29 -5.32 -12.14 -12.07
C TYR A 29 -4.50 -11.04 -11.40
N GLN A 30 -4.01 -11.28 -10.19
CA GLN A 30 -3.06 -10.36 -9.53
C GLN A 30 -1.75 -10.23 -10.30
N ILE A 31 -1.35 -11.24 -11.08
CA ILE A 31 -0.17 -11.17 -11.96
C ILE A 31 -0.38 -10.12 -13.06
N PHE A 32 -1.59 -10.03 -13.63
CA PHE A 32 -1.89 -9.01 -14.64
C PHE A 32 -1.79 -7.60 -14.05
N PHE A 33 -2.32 -7.37 -12.85
CA PHE A 33 -2.17 -6.09 -12.16
C PHE A 33 -0.70 -5.75 -11.88
N ALA A 34 0.08 -6.71 -11.38
CA ALA A 34 1.50 -6.52 -11.14
C ALA A 34 2.28 -6.21 -12.43
N SER A 35 1.93 -6.86 -13.55
CA SER A 35 2.55 -6.65 -14.85
C SER A 35 2.23 -5.27 -15.42
N VAL A 36 0.97 -4.84 -15.35
CA VAL A 36 0.55 -3.49 -15.78
C VAL A 36 1.22 -2.44 -14.90
N TYR A 37 1.30 -2.66 -13.59
CA TYR A 37 1.99 -1.76 -12.67
C TYR A 37 3.48 -1.64 -12.99
N LEU A 38 4.18 -2.74 -13.27
CA LEU A 38 5.58 -2.72 -13.71
C LEU A 38 5.77 -1.95 -15.00
N LEU A 39 5.00 -2.29 -16.04
CA LEU A 39 5.09 -1.64 -17.34
C LEU A 39 4.82 -0.15 -17.23
N ALA A 40 3.78 0.24 -16.49
CA ALA A 40 3.48 1.65 -16.24
C ALA A 40 4.60 2.36 -15.47
N SER A 41 5.20 1.70 -14.49
CA SER A 41 6.28 2.27 -13.66
C SER A 41 7.58 2.47 -14.44
N LEU A 42 7.93 1.53 -15.34
CA LEU A 42 9.10 1.63 -16.21
C LEU A 42 8.88 2.60 -17.37
N MET A 43 7.72 2.52 -18.02
CA MET A 43 7.39 3.35 -19.18
C MET A 43 7.07 4.80 -18.78
N GLY A 44 6.59 5.04 -17.56
CA GLY A 44 6.17 6.37 -17.08
C GLY A 44 7.28 7.42 -17.21
N PRO A 45 8.45 7.24 -16.57
CA PRO A 45 9.58 8.15 -16.70
C PRO A 45 10.11 8.27 -18.12
N MET A 46 10.19 7.17 -18.87
CA MET A 46 10.68 7.17 -20.26
C MET A 46 9.76 7.99 -21.19
N LEU A 47 8.44 7.74 -21.15
CA LEU A 47 7.46 8.49 -21.92
C LEU A 47 7.37 9.94 -21.43
N GLY A 48 7.39 10.17 -20.12
CA GLY A 48 7.37 11.50 -19.53
C GLY A 48 8.53 12.36 -20.02
N GLY A 49 9.75 11.84 -19.94
CA GLY A 49 10.97 12.49 -20.42
C GLY A 49 10.92 12.79 -21.91
N PHE A 50 10.57 11.79 -22.73
CA PHE A 50 10.42 11.98 -24.18
C PHE A 50 9.38 13.07 -24.53
N LEU A 51 8.22 13.05 -23.86
CA LEU A 51 7.16 14.04 -24.05
C LEU A 51 7.60 15.44 -23.61
N THR A 52 8.39 15.59 -22.54
CA THR A 52 8.88 16.92 -22.12
C THR A 52 10.01 17.46 -22.98
N GLU A 53 10.84 16.58 -23.55
CA GLU A 53 11.96 16.97 -24.39
C GLU A 53 11.52 17.35 -25.81
N HIS A 54 10.56 16.61 -26.38
CA HIS A 54 10.16 16.76 -27.79
C HIS A 54 8.81 17.48 -27.97
N LEU A 55 8.00 17.55 -26.91
CA LEU A 55 6.69 18.21 -26.90
C LEU A 55 6.57 19.15 -25.70
N HIS A 56 5.44 19.84 -25.60
CA HIS A 56 5.15 20.68 -24.44
C HIS A 56 4.84 19.80 -23.20
N TRP A 57 5.37 20.15 -22.04
CA TRP A 57 5.22 19.40 -20.78
C TRP A 57 3.77 19.02 -20.43
N SER A 58 2.78 19.83 -20.87
CA SER A 58 1.36 19.54 -20.65
C SER A 58 0.91 18.22 -21.27
N PHE A 59 1.61 17.70 -22.29
CA PHE A 59 1.27 16.42 -22.92
C PHE A 59 1.33 15.23 -21.95
N ILE A 60 2.09 15.32 -20.85
CA ILE A 60 2.07 14.33 -19.76
C ILE A 60 0.64 14.18 -19.18
N PHE A 61 -0.17 15.24 -19.20
CA PHE A 61 -1.55 15.18 -18.74
C PHE A 61 -2.51 14.74 -19.85
N TRP A 62 -2.34 15.28 -21.06
CA TRP A 62 -3.22 15.00 -22.19
C TRP A 62 -3.19 13.54 -22.63
N ILE A 63 -2.05 12.85 -22.52
CA ILE A 63 -1.93 11.43 -22.91
C ILE A 63 -2.81 10.49 -22.08
N ASN A 64 -3.17 10.88 -20.84
CA ASN A 64 -4.04 10.08 -19.99
C ASN A 64 -5.51 10.08 -20.45
N LEU A 65 -5.96 11.13 -21.14
CA LEU A 65 -7.34 11.24 -21.62
C LEU A 65 -7.72 10.20 -22.69
N PRO A 66 -6.98 10.01 -23.80
CA PRO A 66 -7.32 8.99 -24.78
C PRO A 66 -7.20 7.58 -24.20
N ILE A 67 -6.20 7.32 -23.34
CA ILE A 67 -6.04 6.03 -22.67
C ILE A 67 -7.26 5.76 -21.76
N GLY A 68 -7.66 6.75 -20.96
CA GLY A 68 -8.84 6.66 -20.10
C GLY A 68 -10.14 6.45 -20.89
N LEU A 69 -10.28 7.11 -22.04
CA LEU A 69 -11.43 6.93 -22.93
C LEU A 69 -11.50 5.51 -23.49
N ILE A 70 -10.38 4.97 -23.97
CA ILE A 70 -10.29 3.58 -24.47
C ILE A 70 -10.66 2.60 -23.35
N ALA A 71 -10.07 2.76 -22.16
CA ALA A 71 -10.37 1.92 -21.01
C ALA A 71 -11.86 1.98 -20.63
N TRP A 72 -12.46 3.18 -20.66
CA TRP A 72 -13.90 3.36 -20.40
C TRP A 72 -14.77 2.67 -21.43
N VAL A 73 -14.47 2.79 -22.73
CA VAL A 73 -15.23 2.11 -23.81
C VAL A 73 -15.14 0.60 -23.68
N MET A 74 -13.95 0.05 -23.43
CA MET A 74 -13.73 -1.39 -23.28
C MET A 74 -14.47 -1.97 -22.06
N THR A 75 -14.43 -1.25 -20.94
CA THR A 75 -15.04 -1.71 -19.69
C THR A 75 -16.56 -1.56 -19.71
N THR A 76 -17.10 -0.48 -20.27
CA THR A 76 -18.56 -0.21 -20.30
C THR A 76 -19.35 -1.31 -21.00
N ASN A 77 -18.82 -1.86 -22.10
CA ASN A 77 -19.52 -2.92 -22.84
C ASN A 77 -19.45 -4.27 -22.11
N THR A 78 -18.34 -4.54 -21.43
CA THR A 78 -18.10 -5.80 -20.73
C THR A 78 -18.84 -5.87 -19.39
N LEU A 79 -18.84 -4.77 -18.62
CA LEU A 79 -19.47 -4.68 -17.31
C LEU A 79 -21.00 -4.81 -17.36
N LYS A 80 -21.63 -4.39 -18.46
CA LYS A 80 -23.08 -4.53 -18.68
C LYS A 80 -23.56 -5.98 -18.68
N LEU A 81 -22.65 -6.94 -18.86
CA LEU A 81 -22.97 -8.37 -18.90
C LEU A 81 -23.03 -8.99 -17.49
N LEU A 82 -22.62 -8.27 -16.45
CA LEU A 82 -22.65 -8.77 -15.07
C LEU A 82 -24.04 -8.67 -14.46
N PRO A 83 -24.48 -9.67 -13.68
CA PRO A 83 -25.79 -9.64 -13.05
C PRO A 83 -25.85 -8.53 -11.98
N LEU A 84 -26.68 -7.51 -12.24
CA LEU A 84 -26.94 -6.44 -11.27
C LEU A 84 -27.80 -6.96 -10.11
N HIS A 85 -27.16 -7.22 -8.97
CA HIS A 85 -27.87 -7.46 -7.72
C HIS A 85 -28.20 -6.11 -7.06
N HIS A 86 -29.35 -5.53 -7.41
CA HIS A 86 -29.85 -4.33 -6.75
C HIS A 86 -30.27 -4.68 -5.33
N ARG A 87 -29.40 -4.40 -4.36
CA ARG A 87 -29.80 -4.30 -2.95
C ARG A 87 -30.00 -2.83 -2.61
N PRO A 88 -31.15 -2.43 -2.03
CA PRO A 88 -31.30 -1.09 -1.49
C PRO A 88 -30.29 -0.94 -0.35
N HIS A 89 -29.37 0.02 -0.48
CA HIS A 89 -28.38 0.33 0.54
C HIS A 89 -28.29 1.85 0.67
N ARG A 90 -28.29 2.34 1.90
CA ARG A 90 -28.14 3.74 2.25
C ARG A 90 -26.67 4.05 2.41
N LEU A 91 -26.21 5.07 1.69
CA LEU A 91 -24.85 5.56 1.84
C LEU A 91 -24.71 6.27 3.18
N ASP A 92 -23.72 5.88 3.99
CA ASP A 92 -23.32 6.61 5.19
C ASP A 92 -22.51 7.86 4.82
N ILE A 93 -23.21 8.87 4.29
CA ILE A 93 -22.63 10.16 3.92
C ILE A 93 -21.96 10.84 5.13
N PRO A 94 -22.58 10.89 6.33
CA PRO A 94 -21.94 11.50 7.50
C PRO A 94 -20.65 10.77 7.90
N GLY A 95 -20.64 9.43 7.90
CA GLY A 95 -19.43 8.65 8.16
C GLY A 95 -18.34 8.91 7.12
N SER A 96 -18.72 9.02 5.85
CA SER A 96 -17.80 9.34 4.74
C SER A 96 -17.19 10.73 4.87
N ILE A 97 -17.96 11.73 5.31
CA ILE A 97 -17.44 13.09 5.56
C ILE A 97 -16.48 13.06 6.76
N LEU A 98 -16.85 12.39 7.86
CA LEU A 98 -16.03 12.31 9.06
C LEU A 98 -14.66 11.67 8.78
N ILE A 99 -14.61 10.53 8.08
CA ILE A 99 -13.33 9.86 7.77
C ILE A 99 -12.46 10.71 6.85
N VAL A 100 -13.05 11.42 5.87
CA VAL A 100 -12.31 12.32 4.97
C VAL A 100 -11.74 13.49 5.75
N LEU A 101 -12.52 14.15 6.59
CA LEU A 101 -12.03 15.28 7.40
C LEU A 101 -10.98 14.84 8.41
N ALA A 102 -11.18 13.70 9.09
CA ALA A 102 -10.21 13.12 10.02
C ALA A 102 -8.88 12.80 9.32
N THR A 103 -8.95 12.25 8.10
CA THR A 103 -7.76 11.94 7.31
C THR A 103 -7.06 13.20 6.82
N ILE A 104 -7.79 14.18 6.27
CA ILE A 104 -7.21 15.44 5.77
C ILE A 104 -6.49 16.19 6.91
N THR A 105 -7.15 16.35 8.05
CA THR A 105 -6.56 17.04 9.20
C THR A 105 -5.33 16.31 9.73
N LEU A 106 -5.37 14.96 9.83
CA LEU A 106 -4.20 14.16 10.19
C LEU A 106 -3.04 14.36 9.20
N MET A 107 -3.32 14.27 7.90
CA MET A 107 -2.30 14.40 6.85
C MET A 107 -1.69 15.79 6.85
N LEU A 108 -2.49 16.85 7.01
CA LEU A 108 -2.00 18.23 7.10
C LEU A 108 -1.04 18.42 8.28
N ALA A 109 -1.37 17.86 9.45
CA ALA A 109 -0.50 17.95 10.62
C ALA A 109 0.84 17.22 10.41
N LEU A 110 0.83 16.11 9.69
CA LEU A 110 2.02 15.30 9.43
C LEU A 110 2.89 15.84 8.30
N ASP A 111 2.29 16.50 7.31
CA ASP A 111 2.99 17.08 6.17
C ASP A 111 3.66 18.41 6.54
N GLU A 112 2.96 19.26 7.30
CA GLU A 112 3.48 20.57 7.73
C GLU A 112 4.33 20.47 9.00
N GLY A 113 4.05 19.48 9.85
CA GLY A 113 4.72 19.27 11.14
C GLY A 113 6.18 18.87 10.99
N GLY A 114 7.08 19.65 11.61
CA GLY A 114 8.53 19.40 11.60
C GLY A 114 9.25 19.82 10.32
N VAL A 115 8.52 20.09 9.24
CA VAL A 115 9.10 20.59 7.97
C VAL A 115 8.99 22.11 7.91
N ARG A 116 7.77 22.64 7.98
CA ARG A 116 7.48 24.08 7.86
C ARG A 116 7.10 24.70 9.19
N ILE A 117 6.38 23.95 10.01
CA ILE A 117 5.88 24.40 11.29
C ILE A 117 6.44 23.48 12.38
N PRO A 118 7.05 24.01 13.46
CA PRO A 118 7.53 23.19 14.56
C PRO A 118 6.39 22.33 15.14
N TRP A 119 6.69 21.09 15.53
CA TRP A 119 5.72 20.18 16.15
C TRP A 119 5.08 20.76 17.43
N SER A 120 5.81 21.62 18.14
CA SER A 120 5.33 22.32 19.35
C SER A 120 4.39 23.49 19.06
N SER A 121 4.16 23.84 17.79
CA SER A 121 3.29 24.94 17.41
C SER A 121 1.83 24.66 17.80
N PRO A 122 1.10 25.65 18.37
CA PRO A 122 -0.32 25.52 18.65
C PRO A 122 -1.17 25.12 17.43
N ILE A 123 -0.72 25.49 16.22
CA ILE A 123 -1.41 25.13 14.96
C ILE A 123 -1.35 23.63 14.71
N ILE A 124 -0.18 23.01 14.84
CA ILE A 124 0.01 21.57 14.63
C ILE A 124 -0.72 20.79 15.73
N ILE A 125 -0.54 21.20 16.99
CA ILE A 125 -1.22 20.57 18.13
C ILE A 125 -2.75 20.67 17.98
N GLY A 126 -3.27 21.85 17.62
CA GLY A 126 -4.69 22.06 17.38
C GLY A 126 -5.23 21.18 16.25
N THR A 127 -4.46 21.02 15.17
CA THR A 127 -4.83 20.16 14.04
C THR A 127 -4.80 18.67 14.41
N LEU A 128 -3.83 18.23 15.21
CA LEU A 128 -3.77 16.86 15.75
C LEU A 128 -4.94 16.57 16.69
N ILE A 129 -5.29 17.51 17.57
CA ILE A 129 -6.46 17.38 18.46
C ILE A 129 -7.75 17.31 17.63
N ALA A 130 -7.90 18.19 16.62
CA ALA A 130 -9.06 18.17 15.73
C ALA A 130 -9.19 16.83 14.99
N SER A 131 -8.09 16.31 14.45
CA SER A 131 -8.02 14.98 13.83
C SER A 131 -8.44 13.89 14.80
N PHE A 132 -7.89 13.90 16.03
CA PHE A 132 -8.22 12.92 17.06
C PHE A 132 -9.72 12.93 17.41
N VAL A 133 -10.31 14.12 17.58
CA VAL A 133 -11.75 14.26 17.82
C VAL A 133 -12.58 13.74 16.65
N LEU A 134 -12.20 14.06 15.41
CA LEU A 134 -12.91 13.57 14.21
C LEU A 134 -12.84 12.04 14.08
N TRP A 135 -11.70 11.43 14.43
CA TRP A 135 -11.57 9.97 14.48
C TRP A 135 -12.47 9.34 15.55
N ILE A 136 -12.57 9.95 16.74
CA ILE A 136 -13.51 9.50 17.78
C ILE A 136 -14.94 9.59 17.28
N LEU A 137 -15.33 10.71 16.67
CA LEU A 137 -16.68 10.89 16.11
C LEU A 137 -16.97 9.87 15.01
N PHE A 138 -15.99 9.55 14.16
CA PHE A 138 -16.12 8.50 13.15
C PHE A 138 -16.34 7.12 13.78
N ILE A 139 -15.59 6.76 14.82
CA ILE A 139 -15.75 5.49 15.54
C ILE A 139 -17.14 5.41 16.19
N MET A 140 -17.61 6.51 16.80
CA MET A 140 -18.96 6.60 17.37
C MET A 140 -20.03 6.45 16.29
N ARG A 141 -19.84 7.05 15.11
CA ARG A 141 -20.75 6.94 13.96
C ARG A 141 -20.83 5.52 13.44
N ILE A 142 -19.69 4.84 13.27
CA ILE A 142 -19.67 3.43 12.83
C ILE A 142 -20.46 2.53 13.79
N ARG A 143 -20.40 2.80 15.10
CA ARG A 143 -21.14 2.02 16.11
C ARG A 143 -22.64 2.31 16.14
N ALA A 144 -23.06 3.51 15.74
CA ALA A 144 -24.45 3.96 15.86
C ALA A 144 -25.24 3.88 14.55
N ALA A 145 -24.58 3.86 13.39
CA ALA A 145 -25.25 3.83 12.10
C ALA A 145 -25.89 2.45 11.82
N GLU A 146 -27.10 2.46 11.25
CA GLU A 146 -27.81 1.23 10.82
C GLU A 146 -27.06 0.52 9.68
N GLU A 147 -26.53 1.30 8.73
CA GLU A 147 -25.70 0.83 7.61
C GLU A 147 -24.39 1.64 7.59
N PRO A 148 -23.38 1.27 8.42
CA PRO A 148 -22.12 2.00 8.51
C PRO A 148 -21.26 1.81 7.25
N LEU A 149 -20.47 2.84 6.91
CA LEU A 149 -19.53 2.77 5.78
C LEU A 149 -18.57 1.57 5.88
N ILE A 150 -18.10 1.28 7.09
CA ILE A 150 -17.25 0.12 7.40
C ILE A 150 -17.92 -0.66 8.53
N PRO A 151 -18.59 -1.79 8.23
CA PRO A 151 -19.18 -2.67 9.24
C PRO A 151 -18.12 -3.17 10.23
N ILE A 152 -18.43 -3.07 11.53
CA ILE A 152 -17.51 -3.48 12.61
C ILE A 152 -17.19 -4.97 12.50
N GLU A 153 -18.12 -5.77 12.01
CA GLU A 153 -17.98 -7.21 11.81
C GLU A 153 -16.85 -7.54 10.82
N ILE A 154 -16.64 -6.68 9.82
CA ILE A 154 -15.54 -6.82 8.87
C ILE A 154 -14.21 -6.54 9.56
N LEU A 155 -14.12 -5.49 10.38
CA LEU A 155 -12.90 -5.16 11.12
C LEU A 155 -12.62 -6.12 12.28
N ALA A 156 -13.66 -6.71 12.87
CA ALA A 156 -13.56 -7.69 13.93
C ALA A 156 -13.12 -9.08 13.42
N ASN A 157 -13.25 -9.34 12.12
CA ASN A 157 -12.77 -10.57 11.51
C ASN A 157 -11.23 -10.66 11.66
N PRO A 158 -10.70 -11.67 12.36
CA PRO A 158 -9.26 -11.77 12.64
C PRO A 158 -8.41 -11.76 11.38
N VAL A 159 -8.86 -12.41 10.29
CA VAL A 159 -8.15 -12.44 9.01
C VAL A 159 -8.09 -11.05 8.39
N VAL A 160 -9.20 -10.31 8.41
CA VAL A 160 -9.27 -8.96 7.84
C VAL A 160 -8.39 -8.00 8.62
N SER A 161 -8.48 -8.00 9.95
CA SER A 161 -7.69 -7.11 10.81
C SER A 161 -6.18 -7.37 10.66
N THR A 162 -5.75 -8.62 10.81
CA THR A 162 -4.33 -8.99 10.71
C THR A 162 -3.76 -8.77 9.31
N ALA A 163 -4.50 -9.12 8.26
CA ALA A 163 -4.08 -8.87 6.88
C ALA A 163 -4.03 -7.37 6.55
N THR A 164 -4.94 -6.57 7.11
CA THR A 164 -4.93 -5.11 6.94
C THR A 164 -3.70 -4.49 7.61
N ILE A 165 -3.36 -4.93 8.84
CA ILE A 165 -2.16 -4.48 9.55
C ILE A 165 -0.89 -4.88 8.77
N ALA A 166 -0.82 -6.11 8.27
CA ALA A 166 0.29 -6.56 7.45
C ALA A 166 0.43 -5.73 6.17
N ALA A 167 -0.68 -5.48 5.46
CA ALA A 167 -0.69 -4.66 4.25
C ALA A 167 -0.30 -3.20 4.54
N LEU A 168 -0.76 -2.64 5.65
CA LEU A 168 -0.46 -1.29 6.11
C LEU A 168 1.03 -1.11 6.34
N PHE A 169 1.65 -1.96 7.18
CA PHE A 169 3.07 -1.84 7.49
C PHE A 169 3.95 -2.21 6.30
N SER A 170 3.59 -3.23 5.51
CA SER A 170 4.33 -3.57 4.29
C SER A 170 4.31 -2.42 3.28
N MET A 171 3.14 -1.92 2.91
CA MET A 171 3.04 -0.84 1.91
C MET A 171 3.60 0.47 2.46
N GLY A 172 3.39 0.79 3.73
CA GLY A 172 3.93 2.02 4.28
C GLY A 172 5.45 2.02 4.39
N THR A 173 6.03 0.88 4.75
CA THR A 173 7.49 0.72 4.73
C THR A 173 8.02 0.77 3.30
N TYR A 174 7.33 0.19 2.33
CA TYR A 174 7.67 0.30 0.90
C TYR A 174 7.75 1.75 0.45
N VAL A 175 6.69 2.52 0.66
CA VAL A 175 6.57 3.90 0.17
C VAL A 175 7.60 4.78 0.88
N ALA A 176 7.74 4.65 2.21
CA ALA A 176 8.74 5.38 2.97
C ALA A 176 10.16 5.08 2.49
N THR A 177 10.51 3.81 2.32
CA THR A 177 11.83 3.41 1.80
C THR A 177 12.06 3.97 0.41
N THR A 178 11.07 3.90 -0.49
CA THR A 178 11.18 4.42 -1.87
C THR A 178 11.43 5.93 -1.91
N ILE A 179 10.81 6.69 -1.01
CA ILE A 179 10.95 8.15 -0.95
C ILE A 179 12.32 8.55 -0.38
N PHE A 180 12.79 7.89 0.68
CA PHE A 180 14.02 8.30 1.38
C PHE A 180 15.30 7.60 0.89
N MET A 181 15.19 6.54 0.09
CA MET A 181 16.34 5.83 -0.47
C MET A 181 17.16 6.68 -1.47
N PRO A 182 16.58 7.48 -2.38
CA PRO A 182 17.36 8.45 -3.16
C PRO A 182 18.14 9.42 -2.29
N VAL A 183 17.51 9.93 -1.23
CA VAL A 183 18.15 10.85 -0.29
C VAL A 183 19.36 10.17 0.34
N TYR A 184 19.26 8.91 0.74
CA TYR A 184 20.40 8.13 1.23
C TYR A 184 21.52 7.98 0.19
N PHE A 185 21.20 7.61 -1.04
CA PHE A 185 22.21 7.44 -2.09
C PHE A 185 22.92 8.75 -2.43
N GLU A 186 22.18 9.85 -2.51
CA GLU A 186 22.73 11.16 -2.81
C GLU A 186 23.55 11.71 -1.63
N SER A 187 22.99 11.71 -0.42
CA SER A 187 23.61 12.39 0.72
C SER A 187 24.68 11.56 1.43
N ALA A 188 24.48 10.24 1.57
CA ALA A 188 25.40 9.37 2.31
C ALA A 188 26.37 8.60 1.41
N ARG A 189 25.97 8.29 0.17
CA ARG A 189 26.81 7.56 -0.81
C ARG A 189 27.39 8.46 -1.90
N GLY A 190 27.01 9.74 -1.96
CA GLY A 190 27.55 10.71 -2.91
C GLY A 190 27.19 10.41 -4.37
N MET A 191 26.13 9.64 -4.61
CA MET A 191 25.67 9.29 -5.95
C MET A 191 25.00 10.49 -6.62
N SER A 192 25.08 10.57 -7.95
CA SER A 192 24.30 11.55 -8.70
C SER A 192 22.80 11.21 -8.64
N ALA A 193 21.93 12.20 -8.84
CA ALA A 193 20.48 11.96 -8.89
C ALA A 193 20.09 10.92 -9.96
N SER A 194 20.81 10.89 -11.09
CA SER A 194 20.62 9.90 -12.16
C SER A 194 20.98 8.49 -11.71
N ASP A 195 22.12 8.33 -11.04
CA ASP A 195 22.58 7.02 -10.55
C ASP A 195 21.71 6.50 -9.41
N SER A 196 21.26 7.39 -8.51
CA SER A 196 20.33 7.04 -7.43
C SER A 196 18.98 6.55 -7.96
N GLY A 197 18.49 7.15 -9.04
CA GLY A 197 17.29 6.69 -9.74
C GLY A 197 17.47 5.30 -10.37
N LEU A 198 18.64 5.03 -10.97
CA LEU A 198 18.96 3.71 -11.53
C LEU A 198 19.08 2.64 -10.43
N ALA A 199 19.65 2.99 -9.28
CA ALA A 199 19.79 2.09 -8.13
C ALA A 199 18.44 1.70 -7.48
N LEU A 200 17.37 2.45 -7.74
CA LEU A 200 16.00 2.09 -7.33
C LEU A 200 15.34 1.06 -8.26
N MET A 201 15.79 0.93 -9.50
CA MET A 201 15.15 0.04 -10.48
C MET A 201 15.08 -1.41 -10.00
N PRO A 202 16.16 -2.02 -9.45
CA PRO A 202 16.10 -3.37 -8.90
C PRO A 202 15.09 -3.53 -7.77
N PHE A 203 14.93 -2.51 -6.92
CA PHE A 203 13.92 -2.49 -5.85
C PHE A 203 12.50 -2.52 -6.43
N MET A 204 12.21 -1.68 -7.42
CA MET A 204 10.89 -1.67 -8.08
C MET A 204 10.61 -2.99 -8.82
N VAL A 205 11.59 -3.53 -9.54
CA VAL A 205 11.46 -4.83 -10.22
C VAL A 205 11.25 -5.96 -9.22
N GLY A 206 11.97 -5.94 -8.10
CA GLY A 206 11.85 -6.92 -7.02
C GLY A 206 10.43 -7.03 -6.48
N THR A 207 9.73 -5.91 -6.28
CA THR A 207 8.33 -5.95 -5.81
C THR A 207 7.39 -6.65 -6.79
N VAL A 208 7.60 -6.45 -8.09
CA VAL A 208 6.79 -7.10 -9.13
C VAL A 208 7.10 -8.58 -9.21
N VAL A 209 8.37 -8.97 -9.08
CA VAL A 209 8.78 -10.38 -9.00
C VAL A 209 8.10 -11.05 -7.79
N GLY A 210 8.14 -10.42 -6.61
CA GLY A 210 7.46 -10.91 -5.41
C GLY A 210 5.95 -11.06 -5.60
N ALA A 211 5.29 -10.06 -6.18
CA ALA A 211 3.86 -10.10 -6.46
C ALA A 211 3.48 -11.21 -7.44
N THR A 212 4.31 -11.41 -8.47
CA THR A 212 4.15 -12.48 -9.46
C THR A 212 4.32 -13.85 -8.83
N LEU A 213 5.36 -14.05 -8.02
CA LEU A 213 5.60 -15.29 -7.27
C LEU A 213 4.41 -15.62 -6.38
N ALA A 214 3.88 -14.65 -5.65
CA ALA A 214 2.70 -14.87 -4.81
C ALA A 214 1.44 -15.20 -5.62
N GLY A 215 1.18 -14.49 -6.72
CA GLY A 215 0.06 -14.79 -7.61
C GLY A 215 0.09 -16.22 -8.17
N GLN A 216 1.26 -16.68 -8.62
CA GLN A 216 1.44 -18.04 -9.15
C GLN A 216 1.30 -19.11 -8.05
N THR A 217 1.88 -18.83 -6.89
CA THR A 217 1.94 -19.76 -5.76
C THR A 217 0.58 -19.98 -5.12
N MET A 218 -0.24 -18.92 -5.00
CA MET A 218 -1.62 -19.01 -4.47
C MET A 218 -2.50 -20.00 -5.25
N GLY A 219 -2.30 -20.14 -6.56
CA GLY A 219 -3.05 -21.10 -7.36
C GLY A 219 -2.61 -22.56 -7.19
N ARG A 220 -1.41 -22.81 -6.66
CA ARG A 220 -0.75 -24.13 -6.66
C ARG A 220 -0.55 -24.72 -5.25
N LEU A 221 -0.29 -23.90 -4.24
CA LEU A 221 -0.04 -24.36 -2.88
C LEU A 221 -1.31 -24.40 -2.03
N ALA A 222 -1.40 -25.40 -1.16
CA ALA A 222 -2.42 -25.46 -0.10
C ALA A 222 -2.18 -24.39 0.98
N HIS A 223 -0.91 -24.10 1.28
CA HIS A 223 -0.48 -23.14 2.31
C HIS A 223 0.10 -21.86 1.70
N TYR A 224 -0.76 -21.02 1.15
CA TYR A 224 -0.37 -19.79 0.47
C TYR A 224 0.24 -18.74 1.41
N LYS A 225 -0.02 -18.82 2.72
CA LYS A 225 0.51 -17.90 3.74
C LYS A 225 2.02 -18.02 3.96
N ARG A 226 2.63 -19.18 3.66
CA ARG A 226 4.05 -19.45 3.92
C ARG A 226 4.99 -18.55 3.12
N LEU A 227 4.60 -18.20 1.89
CA LEU A 227 5.41 -17.37 1.02
C LEU A 227 5.57 -15.93 1.56
N PRO A 228 4.51 -15.18 1.89
CA PRO A 228 4.68 -13.84 2.46
C PRO A 228 5.27 -13.84 3.87
N LEU A 229 5.11 -14.91 4.66
CA LEU A 229 5.83 -15.07 5.93
C LEU A 229 7.35 -15.15 5.71
N GLY A 230 7.79 -16.01 4.80
CA GLY A 230 9.22 -16.11 4.44
C GLY A 230 9.74 -14.81 3.86
N GLY A 231 8.97 -14.20 2.95
CA GLY A 231 9.33 -12.94 2.30
C GLY A 231 9.51 -11.78 3.28
N THR A 232 8.56 -11.58 4.19
CA THR A 232 8.64 -10.50 5.19
C THR A 232 9.72 -10.72 6.24
N LEU A 233 9.98 -11.98 6.63
CA LEU A 233 11.09 -12.30 7.51
C LEU A 233 12.45 -11.99 6.86
N ILE A 234 12.63 -12.43 5.62
CA ILE A 234 13.85 -12.15 4.85
C ILE A 234 14.02 -10.64 4.65
N ALA A 235 12.94 -9.91 4.34
CA ALA A 235 12.97 -8.46 4.22
C ALA A 235 13.37 -7.76 5.53
N ALA A 236 12.85 -8.20 6.68
CA ALA A 236 13.25 -7.68 7.98
C ALA A 236 14.73 -7.92 8.28
N ILE A 237 15.24 -9.13 8.00
CA ILE A 237 16.65 -9.48 8.18
C ILE A 237 17.54 -8.65 7.25
N ALA A 238 17.18 -8.52 5.97
CA ALA A 238 17.93 -7.72 5.01
C ALA A 238 17.96 -6.23 5.45
N ALA A 239 16.85 -5.68 5.94
CA ALA A 239 16.79 -4.33 6.47
C ALA A 239 17.69 -4.14 7.71
N LEU A 240 17.77 -5.15 8.59
CA LEU A 240 18.72 -5.13 9.72
C LEU A 240 20.17 -5.17 9.25
N ILE A 241 20.49 -6.00 8.26
CA ILE A 241 21.85 -6.05 7.68
C ILE A 241 22.21 -4.67 7.11
N ILE A 242 21.30 -4.03 6.37
CA ILE A 242 21.54 -2.66 5.87
C ILE A 242 21.73 -1.70 7.03
N ALA A 243 20.89 -1.73 8.07
CA ALA A 243 21.02 -0.82 9.21
C ALA A 243 22.43 -0.87 9.82
N PHE A 244 22.95 -2.06 10.13
CA PHE A 244 24.26 -2.20 10.78
C PHE A 244 25.46 -2.04 9.83
N TYR A 245 25.31 -2.36 8.55
CA TYR A 245 26.44 -2.43 7.61
C TYR A 245 26.38 -1.40 6.47
N GLN A 246 25.42 -0.48 6.46
CA GLN A 246 25.19 0.53 5.40
C GLN A 246 26.46 1.25 4.91
N ASN A 247 27.40 1.56 5.81
CA ASN A 247 28.62 2.30 5.49
C ASN A 247 29.76 1.41 4.97
N HIS A 248 29.65 0.08 5.13
CA HIS A 248 30.72 -0.88 4.85
C HIS A 248 30.42 -1.79 3.66
N ILE A 249 29.17 -1.80 3.16
CA ILE A 249 28.76 -2.61 2.00
C ILE A 249 28.93 -1.85 0.69
N SER A 250 29.26 -2.58 -0.37
CA SER A 250 29.28 -2.04 -1.73
C SER A 250 27.88 -1.65 -2.18
N ILE A 251 27.78 -0.71 -3.14
CA ILE A 251 26.49 -0.27 -3.69
C ILE A 251 25.74 -1.46 -4.31
N VAL A 252 26.44 -2.35 -5.01
CA VAL A 252 25.85 -3.57 -5.60
C VAL A 252 25.26 -4.49 -4.53
N ALA A 253 25.95 -4.68 -3.40
CA ALA A 253 25.43 -5.50 -2.31
C ALA A 253 24.20 -4.86 -1.65
N LEU A 254 24.21 -3.53 -1.52
CA LEU A 254 23.07 -2.78 -1.01
C LEU A 254 21.85 -2.86 -1.93
N GLU A 255 22.03 -2.69 -3.25
CA GLU A 255 20.98 -2.88 -4.26
C GLU A 255 20.41 -4.30 -4.23
N ALA A 256 21.26 -5.31 -4.06
CA ALA A 256 20.83 -6.71 -3.92
C ALA A 256 19.97 -6.91 -2.66
N LEU A 257 20.37 -6.35 -1.52
CA LEU A 257 19.59 -6.41 -0.27
C LEU A 257 18.25 -5.69 -0.40
N PHE A 258 18.21 -4.52 -1.02
CA PHE A 258 16.96 -3.82 -1.33
C PHE A 258 16.07 -4.63 -2.26
N THR A 259 16.63 -5.24 -3.30
CA THR A 259 15.88 -6.13 -4.20
C THR A 259 15.25 -7.29 -3.43
N VAL A 260 15.99 -7.89 -2.51
CA VAL A 260 15.48 -8.97 -1.62
C VAL A 260 14.34 -8.46 -0.73
N ILE A 261 14.48 -7.27 -0.13
CA ILE A 261 13.41 -6.62 0.64
C ILE A 261 12.15 -6.46 -0.22
N ALA A 262 12.32 -5.93 -1.43
CA ALA A 262 11.24 -5.69 -2.37
C ALA A 262 10.52 -6.99 -2.80
N ILE A 263 11.27 -8.06 -3.08
CA ILE A 263 10.68 -9.37 -3.40
C ILE A 263 9.83 -9.85 -2.22
N GLY A 264 10.35 -9.78 -1.00
CA GLY A 264 9.61 -10.17 0.20
C GLY A 264 8.30 -9.41 0.36
N LEU A 265 8.36 -8.09 0.21
CA LEU A 265 7.22 -7.18 0.29
C LEU A 265 6.19 -7.43 -0.82
N GLY A 266 6.64 -7.63 -2.05
CA GLY A 266 5.80 -7.87 -3.21
C GLY A 266 4.85 -9.06 -3.02
N THR A 267 5.28 -10.06 -2.23
CA THR A 267 4.44 -11.23 -1.95
C THR A 267 3.25 -10.93 -1.02
N VAL A 268 3.34 -9.87 -0.19
CA VAL A 268 2.32 -9.55 0.83
C VAL A 268 1.06 -9.00 0.20
N LEU A 269 1.19 -8.02 -0.69
CA LEU A 269 0.07 -7.27 -1.27
C LEU A 269 -1.01 -8.14 -1.94
N PRO A 270 -0.67 -9.05 -2.88
CA PRO A 270 -1.68 -9.88 -3.51
C PRO A 270 -2.22 -10.92 -2.53
N THR A 271 -1.40 -11.39 -1.58
CA THR A 271 -1.81 -12.42 -0.62
C THR A 271 -2.81 -11.87 0.39
N THR A 272 -2.56 -10.70 0.99
CA THR A 272 -3.49 -10.06 1.92
C THR A 272 -4.79 -9.68 1.21
N THR A 273 -4.71 -9.17 -0.01
CA THR A 273 -5.90 -8.86 -0.82
C THR A 273 -6.78 -10.09 -1.03
N VAL A 274 -6.20 -11.20 -1.50
CA VAL A 274 -6.96 -12.44 -1.75
C VAL A 274 -7.46 -13.06 -0.44
N ALA A 275 -6.67 -13.02 0.64
CA ALA A 275 -7.06 -13.52 1.95
C ALA A 275 -8.27 -12.79 2.53
N ILE A 276 -8.27 -11.45 2.49
CA ILE A 276 -9.40 -10.63 2.95
C ILE A 276 -10.64 -10.94 2.11
N GLN A 277 -10.49 -10.99 0.79
CA GLN A 277 -11.60 -11.32 -0.12
C GLN A 277 -12.11 -12.76 0.03
N ASN A 278 -11.34 -13.68 0.63
CA ASN A 278 -11.78 -15.04 0.93
C ASN A 278 -12.43 -15.14 2.32
N ALA A 279 -12.13 -14.20 3.23
CA ALA A 279 -12.58 -14.23 4.61
C ALA A 279 -13.95 -13.57 4.85
N VAL A 280 -14.44 -12.76 3.90
CA VAL A 280 -15.69 -12.00 4.00
C VAL A 280 -16.78 -12.55 3.09
N LYS A 281 -18.05 -12.24 3.39
CA LYS A 281 -19.19 -12.62 2.55
C LYS A 281 -19.14 -11.87 1.21
N PRO A 282 -19.68 -12.42 0.09
CA PRO A 282 -19.60 -11.78 -1.22
C PRO A 282 -20.13 -10.33 -1.25
N HIS A 283 -21.24 -10.06 -0.55
CA HIS A 283 -21.82 -8.71 -0.47
C HIS A 283 -20.97 -7.70 0.33
N GLN A 284 -19.96 -8.17 1.07
CA GLN A 284 -19.02 -7.35 1.85
C GLN A 284 -17.66 -7.16 1.14
N LEU A 285 -17.44 -7.80 -0.02
CA LEU A 285 -16.16 -7.76 -0.74
C LEU A 285 -15.71 -6.34 -1.06
N GLY A 286 -16.62 -5.51 -1.56
CA GLY A 286 -16.36 -4.11 -1.88
C GLY A 286 -15.90 -3.33 -0.66
N THR A 287 -16.67 -3.41 0.43
CA THR A 287 -16.39 -2.70 1.68
C THR A 287 -15.10 -3.17 2.33
N ALA A 288 -14.84 -4.47 2.39
CA ALA A 288 -13.62 -5.03 2.99
C ALA A 288 -12.36 -4.67 2.18
N THR A 289 -12.43 -4.77 0.85
CA THR A 289 -11.32 -4.40 -0.04
C THR A 289 -11.05 -2.89 0.02
N GLY A 290 -12.11 -2.08 0.02
CA GLY A 290 -12.02 -0.62 0.16
C GLY A 290 -11.43 -0.20 1.50
N ALA A 291 -11.88 -0.79 2.60
CA ALA A 291 -11.35 -0.55 3.94
C ALA A 291 -9.87 -0.92 4.04
N MET A 292 -9.48 -2.11 3.55
CA MET A 292 -8.07 -2.52 3.49
C MET A 292 -7.23 -1.51 2.71
N ASN A 293 -7.68 -1.12 1.51
CA ASN A 293 -6.97 -0.15 0.68
C ASN A 293 -6.87 1.22 1.38
N PHE A 294 -7.92 1.67 2.05
CA PHE A 294 -7.91 2.90 2.84
C PHE A 294 -6.85 2.85 3.95
N PHE A 295 -6.88 1.83 4.81
CA PHE A 295 -5.89 1.69 5.89
C PHE A 295 -4.47 1.52 5.36
N ARG A 296 -4.29 0.82 4.24
CA ARG A 296 -3.00 0.68 3.56
C ARG A 296 -2.46 2.04 3.11
N GLN A 297 -3.28 2.86 2.45
CA GLN A 297 -2.87 4.20 2.00
C GLN A 297 -2.62 5.13 3.19
N LEU A 298 -3.49 5.10 4.21
CA LEU A 298 -3.35 5.88 5.42
C LEU A 298 -2.03 5.57 6.13
N GLY A 299 -1.75 4.29 6.37
CA GLY A 299 -0.48 3.90 6.99
C GLY A 299 0.74 4.19 6.13
N SER A 300 0.59 4.21 4.80
CA SER A 300 1.68 4.64 3.93
C SER A 300 2.07 6.09 4.17
N ALA A 301 1.09 6.98 4.28
CA ALA A 301 1.38 8.37 4.60
C ALA A 301 1.90 8.55 6.04
N LEU A 302 1.34 7.80 7.02
CA LEU A 302 1.83 7.81 8.41
C LEU A 302 3.30 7.38 8.51
N LEU A 303 3.68 6.26 7.88
CA LEU A 303 5.05 5.75 7.94
C LEU A 303 6.04 6.67 7.21
N VAL A 304 5.63 7.28 6.09
CA VAL A 304 6.44 8.30 5.41
C VAL A 304 6.70 9.50 6.33
N ALA A 305 5.68 9.99 7.04
CA ALA A 305 5.85 11.09 7.98
C ALA A 305 6.77 10.72 9.15
N VAL A 306 6.65 9.50 9.69
CA VAL A 306 7.55 9.00 10.74
C VAL A 306 9.00 8.90 10.24
N PHE A 307 9.23 8.35 9.05
CA PHE A 307 10.56 8.26 8.45
C PHE A 307 11.14 9.64 8.15
N GLY A 308 10.31 10.57 7.66
CA GLY A 308 10.67 11.96 7.46
C GLY A 308 11.08 12.63 8.77
N ALA A 309 10.33 12.42 9.85
CA ALA A 309 10.66 12.96 11.17
C ALA A 309 11.97 12.38 11.72
N ILE A 310 12.27 11.09 11.48
CA ILE A 310 13.53 10.45 11.84
C ILE A 310 14.69 11.10 11.07
N LEU A 311 14.55 11.26 9.76
CA LEU A 311 15.63 11.74 8.90
C LEU A 311 15.87 13.25 9.03
N LEU A 312 14.80 14.03 9.20
CA LEU A 312 14.86 15.48 9.31
C LEU A 312 15.09 15.97 10.75
N ASN A 313 15.06 15.07 11.73
CA ASN A 313 15.21 15.30 13.18
C ASN A 313 14.58 16.63 13.63
N ALA A 314 13.31 16.58 14.03
CA ALA A 314 12.47 17.71 14.44
C ALA A 314 13.23 18.85 15.17
N GLY A 315 13.77 19.81 14.42
CA GLY A 315 14.41 21.01 14.93
C GLY A 315 15.94 21.15 14.81
N GLN A 316 16.68 20.19 14.25
CA GLN A 316 18.16 20.27 14.16
C GLN A 316 18.73 20.57 12.76
N GLY A 317 17.89 20.77 11.75
CA GLY A 317 18.36 21.09 10.38
C GLY A 317 19.04 19.91 9.68
N ALA A 318 19.68 20.20 8.53
CA ALA A 318 20.46 19.23 7.78
C ALA A 318 21.62 18.71 8.64
N PRO A 319 21.98 17.42 8.58
CA PRO A 319 23.06 16.87 9.39
C PRO A 319 24.35 17.66 9.15
N GLU A 320 24.94 18.20 10.22
CA GLU A 320 26.16 19.03 10.12
C GLU A 320 27.42 18.15 9.99
N THR A 321 27.31 16.87 10.34
CA THR A 321 28.41 15.90 10.27
C THR A 321 28.00 14.61 9.56
N ALA A 322 28.96 13.94 8.93
CA ALA A 322 28.75 12.63 8.31
C ALA A 322 28.35 11.54 9.32
N SER A 323 28.78 11.66 10.58
CA SER A 323 28.39 10.76 11.67
C SER A 323 26.89 10.89 11.97
N GLU A 324 26.39 12.13 12.08
CA GLU A 324 24.99 12.40 12.37
C GLU A 324 24.07 11.94 11.22
N ALA A 325 24.50 12.12 9.97
CA ALA A 325 23.80 11.54 8.82
C ALA A 325 23.74 10.01 8.90
N GLY A 326 24.87 9.36 9.23
CA GLY A 326 24.94 7.90 9.41
C GLY A 326 24.00 7.37 10.49
N ASP A 327 23.92 8.06 11.63
CA ASP A 327 23.03 7.69 12.72
C ASP A 327 21.54 7.83 12.34
N ARG A 328 21.17 8.89 11.62
CA ARG A 328 19.79 9.08 11.14
C ARG A 328 19.38 7.98 10.15
N PHE A 329 20.27 7.59 9.24
CA PHE A 329 20.01 6.48 8.31
C PHE A 329 20.00 5.12 9.00
N PHE A 330 20.82 4.92 10.04
CA PHE A 330 20.76 3.72 10.87
C PHE A 330 19.36 3.55 11.48
N VAL A 331 18.83 4.62 12.08
CA VAL A 331 17.48 4.61 12.68
C VAL A 331 16.40 4.38 11.61
N MET A 332 16.54 4.97 10.42
CA MET A 332 15.61 4.75 9.30
C MET A 332 15.58 3.28 8.85
N PHE A 333 16.73 2.65 8.66
CA PHE A 333 16.79 1.23 8.28
C PHE A 333 16.34 0.30 9.41
N LEU A 334 16.56 0.68 10.67
CA LEU A 334 15.98 -0.02 11.81
C LEU A 334 14.45 0.09 11.81
N ALA A 335 13.89 1.28 11.57
CA ALA A 335 12.45 1.48 11.43
C ALA A 335 11.87 0.66 10.26
N THR A 336 12.63 0.52 9.17
CA THR A 336 12.30 -0.35 8.03
C THR A 336 12.21 -1.81 8.46
N ALA A 337 13.20 -2.30 9.21
CA ALA A 337 13.18 -3.65 9.77
C ALA A 337 12.01 -3.88 10.72
N ILE A 338 11.72 -2.91 11.59
CA ILE A 338 10.57 -2.97 12.51
C ILE A 338 9.25 -3.01 11.73
N GLY A 339 9.10 -2.21 10.69
CA GLY A 339 7.90 -2.22 9.83
C GLY A 339 7.66 -3.61 9.21
N PHE A 340 8.69 -4.24 8.67
CA PHE A 340 8.58 -5.62 8.17
C PHE A 340 8.38 -6.65 9.26
N ALA A 341 8.99 -6.49 10.43
CA ALA A 341 8.76 -7.37 11.58
C ALA A 341 7.31 -7.30 12.07
N ILE A 342 6.71 -6.11 12.15
CA ILE A 342 5.28 -5.95 12.49
C ILE A 342 4.42 -6.62 11.42
N SER A 343 4.74 -6.43 10.14
CA SER A 343 4.02 -7.12 9.07
C SER A 343 4.15 -8.64 9.17
N PHE A 344 5.34 -9.16 9.50
CA PHE A 344 5.58 -10.58 9.70
C PHE A 344 4.76 -11.13 10.87
N VAL A 345 4.75 -10.44 12.01
CA VAL A 345 3.97 -10.81 13.19
C VAL A 345 2.46 -10.78 12.89
N ALA A 346 1.98 -9.74 12.20
CA ALA A 346 0.59 -9.65 11.77
C ALA A 346 0.22 -10.83 10.85
N LEU A 347 1.10 -11.17 9.89
CA LEU A 347 0.91 -12.36 9.07
C LEU A 347 0.93 -13.63 9.91
N LEU A 348 1.77 -13.79 10.93
CA LEU A 348 1.78 -14.99 11.79
C LEU A 348 0.42 -15.22 12.45
N PHE A 349 -0.25 -14.17 12.92
CA PHE A 349 -1.58 -14.26 13.54
C PHE A 349 -2.73 -14.40 12.55
N MET A 350 -2.50 -14.18 11.25
CA MET A 350 -3.54 -14.34 10.24
C MET A 350 -3.95 -15.82 10.11
N GLU A 351 -5.19 -16.15 10.43
CA GLU A 351 -5.71 -17.51 10.22
C GLU A 351 -5.70 -17.87 8.73
N GLU A 352 -5.10 -19.02 8.40
CA GLU A 352 -5.06 -19.51 7.03
C GLU A 352 -6.37 -20.25 6.70
N LYS A 353 -7.29 -19.56 6.02
CA LYS A 353 -8.50 -20.20 5.49
C LYS A 353 -8.21 -20.78 4.11
N PRO A 354 -8.52 -22.06 3.84
CA PRO A 354 -8.29 -22.66 2.53
C PRO A 354 -8.98 -21.85 1.44
N LEU A 355 -8.27 -21.60 0.34
CA LEU A 355 -8.82 -20.87 -0.80
C LEU A 355 -9.90 -21.72 -1.46
N ARG A 356 -11.11 -21.18 -1.57
CA ARG A 356 -12.27 -21.89 -2.12
C ARG A 356 -12.01 -22.27 -3.58
N SER A 357 -12.31 -23.51 -3.93
CA SER A 357 -11.89 -24.13 -5.19
C SER A 357 -12.86 -23.88 -6.35
N SER A 358 -14.15 -23.66 -6.04
CA SER A 358 -15.16 -23.26 -7.03
C SER A 358 -16.00 -22.06 -6.56
N ALA A 359 -16.47 -21.25 -7.50
CA ALA A 359 -17.44 -20.18 -7.23
C ALA A 359 -18.75 -20.73 -6.65
N LYS A 360 -19.08 -21.99 -6.96
CA LYS A 360 -20.25 -22.71 -6.48
C LYS A 360 -20.12 -23.10 -5.00
N GLU A 361 -18.98 -23.64 -4.56
CA GLU A 361 -18.69 -23.88 -3.13
C GLU A 361 -18.67 -22.58 -2.31
N ALA A 362 -18.23 -21.47 -2.93
CA ALA A 362 -18.27 -20.16 -2.28
C ALA A 362 -19.69 -19.59 -2.12
N ALA A 363 -20.62 -19.96 -3.02
CA ALA A 363 -22.02 -19.61 -2.95
C ALA A 363 -22.81 -20.55 -2.03
N ASP A 364 -22.56 -21.86 -2.08
CA ASP A 364 -23.29 -22.88 -1.32
C ASP A 364 -23.00 -22.81 0.19
N ALA A 365 -21.77 -22.46 0.59
CA ALA A 365 -21.44 -22.27 2.02
C ALA A 365 -22.12 -21.05 2.66
N VAL A 366 -22.70 -20.13 1.87
CA VAL A 366 -23.49 -18.98 2.38
C VAL A 366 -24.93 -19.37 2.68
N ILE A 367 -25.40 -20.52 2.20
CA ILE A 367 -26.76 -21.02 2.48
C ILE A 367 -26.80 -21.80 3.80
N VAL A 368 -25.63 -22.23 4.29
CA VAL A 368 -25.50 -23.10 5.48
C VAL A 368 -25.13 -22.34 6.77
N ASP A 369 -24.61 -21.11 6.65
CA ASP A 369 -24.37 -20.13 7.75
C ASP A 369 -25.40 -18.99 7.71
#